data_AF-A0A3N5G5H7-F1
#
_entry.id   AF-A0A3N5G5H7-F1
#
_cell.length_a   1.000
_cell.length_b   1.000
_cell.length_c   1.000
_cell.angle_alpha   90.00
_cell.angle_beta   90.00
_cell.angle_gamma   90.00
#
_symmetry.space_group_name_H-M   'P 1'
#
loop_
_entity.id
_entity.type
_entity.pdbx_description
1 polymer ?
#
loop_
_entity_poly.entity_id
_entity_poly.type
_entity_poly.pdbx_seq_one_letter_code
_entity_poly.pdbx_strand_id
1 'polypeptide(L)'
;MNTVIRPFNGCPVRLVLTFAKASVVLEGAVLDLLRNGWEEDSRRLVHHMTRSLRQSALKAGWWDRESALRVIESLLALSPGEFMPIRKPVGDKLLELLTYLMNVPTCRSA
;
A
#
# COMPACT_ATOMS: atom_id res chain seq x y z
N MET A 1 -10.18 -17.50 -32.37
CA MET A 1 -10.85 -17.01 -31.15
C MET A 1 -10.09 -15.78 -30.68
N ASN A 2 -10.55 -14.59 -31.07
CA ASN A 2 -9.95 -13.33 -30.62
C ASN A 2 -10.48 -13.01 -29.23
N THR A 3 -9.61 -13.10 -28.23
CA THR A 3 -9.88 -12.63 -26.87
C THR A 3 -10.03 -11.11 -26.93
N VAL A 4 -11.27 -10.64 -26.95
CA VAL A 4 -11.62 -9.23 -26.78
C VAL A 4 -11.20 -8.84 -25.38
N ILE A 5 -10.04 -8.18 -25.27
CA ILE A 5 -9.63 -7.46 -24.07
C ILE A 5 -10.67 -6.36 -23.89
N ARG A 6 -11.64 -6.57 -23.00
CA ARG A 6 -12.58 -5.53 -22.62
C ARG A 6 -11.75 -4.34 -22.08
N PRO A 7 -11.99 -3.11 -22.54
CA PRO A 7 -11.29 -1.95 -21.99
C PRO A 7 -11.55 -1.91 -20.49
N PHE A 8 -10.48 -1.76 -19.71
CA PHE A 8 -10.56 -1.49 -18.28
C PHE A 8 -11.55 -0.34 -18.08
N ASN A 9 -12.67 -0.64 -17.43
CA ASN A 9 -13.78 0.29 -17.20
C ASN A 9 -13.27 1.63 -16.66
N GLY A 10 -13.22 2.66 -17.51
CA GLY A 10 -13.07 4.09 -17.15
C GLY A 10 -11.73 4.54 -16.54
N CYS A 11 -10.90 3.64 -16.02
CA CYS A 11 -9.65 4.00 -15.34
C CYS A 11 -8.46 3.92 -16.32
N PRO A 12 -7.64 4.97 -16.48
CA PRO A 12 -6.51 4.93 -17.40
C PRO A 12 -5.56 3.78 -17.04
N VAL A 13 -5.26 2.87 -17.99
CA VAL A 13 -4.33 1.74 -17.78
C VAL A 13 -2.99 2.20 -17.19
N ARG A 14 -2.53 3.39 -17.59
CA ARG A 14 -1.34 4.04 -17.04
C ARG A 14 -1.43 4.27 -15.52
N LEU A 15 -2.60 4.65 -15.00
CA LEU A 15 -2.82 4.86 -13.57
C LEU A 15 -2.73 3.55 -12.80
N VAL A 16 -3.39 2.49 -13.30
CA VAL A 16 -3.35 1.14 -12.70
C VAL A 16 -1.92 0.61 -12.66
N LEU A 17 -1.18 0.72 -13.77
CA LEU A 17 0.22 0.28 -13.83
C LEU A 17 1.14 1.10 -12.92
N THR A 18 0.92 2.41 -12.84
CA THR A 18 1.72 3.29 -11.96
C THR A 18 1.46 2.97 -10.49
N PHE A 19 0.19 2.74 -10.12
CA PHE A 19 -0.17 2.30 -8.77
C PHE A 19 0.45 0.95 -8.44
N ALA A 20 0.33 -0.05 -9.32
CA ALA A 20 0.93 -1.36 -9.12
C ALA A 20 2.45 -1.29 -8.90
N LYS A 21 3.15 -0.51 -9.71
CA LYS A 21 4.60 -0.28 -9.53
C LYS A 21 4.91 0.39 -8.19
N ALA A 22 4.13 1.41 -7.81
CA ALA A 22 4.31 2.09 -6.53
C ALA A 22 4.03 1.16 -5.34
N SER A 23 3.06 0.25 -5.44
CA SER A 23 2.79 -0.77 -4.43
C SER A 23 3.98 -1.72 -4.24
N VAL A 24 4.62 -2.19 -5.33
CA VAL A 24 5.84 -3.02 -5.25
C VAL A 24 6.97 -2.28 -4.54
N VAL A 25 7.18 -1.00 -4.86
CA VAL A 25 8.24 -0.20 -4.23
C VAL A 25 7.91 0.04 -2.74
N LEU A 26 6.65 0.28 -2.40
CA LEU A 26 6.21 0.40 -1.01
C LEU A 26 6.41 -0.91 -0.23
N GLU A 27 6.05 -2.06 -0.81
CA GLU A 27 6.27 -3.37 -0.21
C GLU A 27 7.75 -3.58 0.14
N GLY A 28 8.66 -3.36 -0.81
CA GLY A 28 10.09 -3.47 -0.56
C GLY A 28 10.56 -2.57 0.57
N ALA A 29 10.12 -1.31 0.59
CA ALA A 29 10.50 -0.35 1.61
C ALA A 29 9.97 -0.71 3.01
N VAL A 30 8.76 -1.28 3.11
CA VAL A 30 8.22 -1.79 4.39
C VAL A 30 8.99 -3.03 4.86
N LEU A 31 9.34 -3.95 3.96
CA LEU A 31 10.13 -5.14 4.31
C LEU A 31 11.52 -4.75 4.82
N ASP A 32 12.19 -3.80 4.17
CA ASP A 32 13.47 -3.27 4.61
C ASP A 32 13.34 -2.56 5.97
N LEU A 33 12.27 -1.78 6.19
CA LEU A 33 12.00 -1.15 7.49
C LEU A 33 11.83 -2.17 8.63
N LEU A 34 11.09 -3.26 8.37
CA LEU A 34 10.88 -4.34 9.34
C LEU A 34 12.18 -5.11 9.65
N ARG A 35 13.05 -5.26 8.64
CA ARG A 35 14.38 -5.90 8.80
C ARG A 35 15.35 -5.03 9.58
N ASN A 36 15.36 -3.72 9.32
CA ASN A 36 16.31 -2.77 9.91
C ASN A 36 15.88 -2.25 11.29
N GLY A 37 14.79 -2.77 11.86
CA GLY A 37 14.42 -2.47 13.25
C GLY A 37 13.65 -1.15 13.43
N TRP A 38 12.87 -0.74 12.41
CA TRP A 38 11.94 0.40 12.53
C TRP A 38 12.63 1.76 12.70
N GLU A 39 13.73 1.97 11.97
CA GLU A 39 14.47 3.25 11.99
C GLU A 39 13.59 4.44 11.59
N GLU A 40 13.75 5.56 12.30
CA GLU A 40 12.87 6.71 12.22
C GLU A 40 12.84 7.36 10.82
N ASP A 41 13.99 7.55 10.18
CA ASP A 41 14.05 8.19 8.86
C ASP A 41 13.43 7.29 7.78
N SER A 42 13.76 5.99 7.81
CA SER A 42 13.16 4.98 6.94
C SER A 42 11.64 4.90 7.15
N ARG A 43 11.18 4.92 8.41
CA ARG A 43 9.75 4.92 8.77
C ARG A 43 9.04 6.14 8.19
N ARG A 44 9.60 7.34 8.33
CA ARG A 44 9.03 8.58 7.78
C ARG A 44 8.92 8.54 6.26
N LEU A 45 9.95 8.04 5.58
CA LEU A 45 9.92 7.86 4.13
C LEU A 45 8.79 6.92 3.71
N VAL A 46 8.72 5.73 4.33
CA VAL A 46 7.69 4.73 4.04
C VAL A 46 6.29 5.29 4.32
N HIS A 47 6.12 5.99 5.45
CA HIS A 47 4.86 6.67 5.78
C HIS A 47 4.46 7.70 4.70
N HIS A 48 5.41 8.49 4.18
CA HIS A 48 5.14 9.45 3.10
C HIS A 48 4.75 8.76 1.79
N MET A 49 5.40 7.63 1.46
CA MET A 49 5.05 6.81 0.30
C MET A 49 3.63 6.25 0.44
N THR A 50 3.30 5.67 1.60
CA THR A 50 1.96 5.14 1.90
C THR A 50 0.91 6.23 1.77
N ARG A 51 1.14 7.42 2.34
CA ARG A 51 0.21 8.56 2.23
C ARG A 51 -0.03 8.98 0.78
N SER A 52 1.04 9.06 -0.02
CA SER A 52 0.96 9.46 -1.42
C SER A 52 0.16 8.44 -2.25
N LEU A 53 0.38 7.15 -1.98
CA LEU A 53 -0.34 6.07 -2.62
C LEU A 53 -1.82 6.04 -2.18
N ARG A 54 -2.10 6.32 -0.91
CA ARG A 54 -3.46 6.42 -0.36
C ARG A 54 -4.25 7.52 -1.05
N GLN A 55 -3.66 8.72 -1.17
CA GLN A 55 -4.29 9.84 -1.88
C GLN A 55 -4.55 9.50 -3.35
N SER A 56 -3.67 8.72 -3.99
CA SER A 56 -3.86 8.27 -5.37
C SER A 56 -5.03 7.28 -5.48
N ALA A 57 -5.12 6.31 -4.55
CA ALA A 57 -6.26 5.39 -4.47
C ALA A 57 -7.58 6.13 -4.24
N LEU A 58 -7.58 7.12 -3.33
CA LEU A 58 -8.74 7.96 -3.05
C LEU A 58 -9.23 8.69 -4.30
N LYS A 59 -8.32 9.36 -5.01
CA LYS A 59 -8.64 10.09 -6.26
C LYS A 59 -9.13 9.16 -7.38
N ALA A 60 -8.68 7.91 -7.38
CA ALA A 60 -9.10 6.89 -8.33
C ALA A 60 -10.41 6.18 -7.96
N GLY A 61 -10.99 6.47 -6.78
CA GLY A 61 -12.19 5.79 -6.27
C GLY A 61 -11.93 4.35 -5.79
N TRP A 62 -10.69 3.98 -5.51
CA TRP A 62 -10.31 2.65 -5.02
C TRP A 62 -10.41 2.58 -3.49
N TRP A 63 -11.64 2.61 -2.97
CA TRP A 63 -11.92 2.70 -1.54
C TRP A 63 -11.28 1.61 -0.70
N ASP A 64 -11.33 0.35 -1.15
CA ASP A 64 -10.74 -0.75 -0.38
C ASP A 64 -9.21 -0.63 -0.29
N ARG A 65 -8.57 -0.13 -1.36
CA ARG A 65 -7.12 0.14 -1.39
C ARG A 65 -6.77 1.33 -0.51
N GLU A 66 -7.56 2.40 -0.57
CA GLU A 66 -7.40 3.57 0.31
C GLU A 66 -7.50 3.17 1.78
N SER A 67 -8.50 2.34 2.13
CA SER A 67 -8.70 1.85 3.49
C SER A 67 -7.51 1.03 3.97
N ALA A 68 -7.03 0.06 3.17
CA ALA A 68 -5.84 -0.71 3.51
C ALA A 68 -4.60 0.18 3.70
N LEU A 69 -4.37 1.14 2.81
CA LEU A 69 -3.27 2.09 2.92
C LEU A 69 -3.40 3.02 4.12
N ARG A 70 -4.63 3.38 4.52
CA ARG A 70 -4.88 4.16 5.74
C ARG A 70 -4.46 3.39 6.98
N VAL A 71 -4.77 2.10 7.04
CA VAL A 71 -4.35 1.24 8.15
C VAL A 71 -2.83 1.13 8.20
N ILE A 72 -2.17 0.93 7.05
CA ILE A 72 -0.69 0.93 6.96
C ILE A 72 -0.13 2.27 7.44
N GLU A 73 -0.68 3.41 7.00
CA GLU A 73 -0.25 4.75 7.42
C GLU A 73 -0.34 4.92 8.94
N SER A 74 -1.45 4.49 9.56
CA SER A 74 -1.63 4.54 11.02
C SER A 74 -0.63 3.67 11.78
N LEU A 75 -0.30 2.47 11.28
CA LEU A 75 0.71 1.60 11.88
C LEU A 75 2.10 2.21 11.77
N LEU A 76 2.42 2.83 10.62
CA LEU A 76 3.69 3.52 10.40
C LEU A 76 3.82 4.79 11.24
N ALA A 77 2.74 5.35 11.79
CA ALA A 77 2.78 6.52 12.66
C ALA A 77 3.42 6.24 14.03
N LEU A 78 3.43 4.97 14.47
CA LEU A 78 4.03 4.54 15.73
C LEU A 78 5.53 4.88 15.78
N SER A 79 5.94 5.51 16.87
CA SER A 79 7.36 5.72 17.18
C SER A 79 8.08 4.39 17.42
N PRO A 80 9.43 4.35 17.34
CA PRO A 80 10.19 3.14 17.65
C PRO A 80 9.87 2.56 19.04
N GLY A 81 9.71 3.43 20.05
CA GLY A 81 9.37 2.99 21.41
C GLY A 81 7.98 2.36 21.54
N GLU A 82 7.01 2.84 20.78
CA GLU A 82 5.66 2.27 20.72
C GLU A 82 5.61 0.98 19.90
N PHE A 83 6.44 0.89 18.85
CA PHE A 83 6.50 -0.28 17.97
C PHE A 83 7.16 -1.49 18.63
N MET A 84 8.27 -1.31 19.37
CA MET A 84 9.07 -2.43 19.91
C MET A 84 8.25 -3.46 20.70
N PRO A 85 7.35 -3.07 21.63
CA PRO A 85 6.54 -4.03 22.39
C PRO A 85 5.55 -4.83 21.53
N ILE A 86 5.14 -4.30 20.37
CA ILE A 86 4.11 -4.87 19.48
C ILE A 86 4.67 -5.19 18.10
N ARG A 87 6.00 -5.36 17.99
CA ARG A 87 6.70 -5.57 16.70
C ARG A 87 6.10 -6.71 15.89
N LYS A 88 5.86 -7.86 16.53
CA LYS A 88 5.31 -9.04 15.86
C LYS A 88 3.89 -8.81 15.31
N PRO A 89 2.89 -8.44 16.13
CA PRO A 89 1.54 -8.22 15.62
C PRO A 89 1.45 -7.07 14.60
N VAL A 90 2.23 -5.99 14.76
CA VAL A 90 2.29 -4.91 13.76
C VAL A 90 2.93 -5.41 12.46
N GLY A 91 4.04 -6.14 12.55
CA GLY A 91 4.71 -6.74 11.39
C GLY A 91 3.79 -7.68 10.61
N ASP A 92 3.14 -8.62 11.30
CA ASP A 92 2.21 -9.58 10.69
C ASP A 92 1.06 -8.83 9.99
N LYS A 93 0.51 -7.79 10.62
CA LYS A 93 -0.58 -7.00 10.04
C LYS A 93 -0.14 -6.20 8.81
N LEU A 94 1.07 -5.66 8.81
CA LEU A 94 1.62 -4.96 7.65
C LEU A 94 1.79 -5.91 6.46
N LEU A 95 2.31 -7.12 6.69
CA LEU A 95 2.48 -8.12 5.64
C LEU A 95 1.13 -8.58 5.06
N GLU A 96 0.11 -8.76 5.90
CA GLU A 96 -1.25 -9.07 5.48
C GLU A 96 -1.81 -7.97 4.55
N LEU A 97 -1.69 -6.70 4.96
CA LEU A 97 -2.20 -5.56 4.20
C LEU A 97 -1.43 -5.33 2.89
N LEU A 98 -0.11 -5.57 2.87
CA LEU A 98 0.70 -5.52 1.65
C LEU A 98 0.29 -6.62 0.67
N THR A 99 0.14 -7.86 1.15
CA THR A 99 -0.36 -8.98 0.34
C THR A 99 -1.72 -8.65 -0.28
N TYR A 100 -2.60 -8.02 0.51
CA TYR A 100 -3.86 -7.52 0.00
C TYR A 100 -3.65 -6.51 -1.15
N LEU A 101 -2.83 -5.47 -0.96
CA LEU A 101 -2.54 -4.42 -1.95
C LEU A 101 -1.93 -4.93 -3.26
N MET A 102 -1.18 -6.03 -3.20
CA MET A 102 -0.54 -6.63 -4.37
C MET A 102 -1.50 -7.37 -5.30
N ASN A 103 -2.74 -7.63 -4.84
CA ASN A 103 -3.78 -8.14 -5.72
C ASN A 103 -4.18 -7.07 -6.76
N VAL A 104 -4.55 -7.48 -7.98
CA VAL A 104 -4.91 -6.57 -9.06
C VAL A 104 -6.01 -5.58 -8.60
N PRO A 105 -5.84 -4.26 -8.76
CA PRO A 105 -6.89 -3.29 -8.46
C PRO A 105 -8.10 -3.56 -9.35
N THR A 106 -9.25 -3.88 -8.74
CA THR A 106 -10.51 -3.95 -9.47
C THR A 106 -11.25 -2.64 -9.25
N CYS A 107 -11.58 -1.94 -10.34
CA CYS A 107 -12.51 -0.82 -10.27
C CYS A 107 -13.90 -1.43 -10.03
N ARG A 108 -14.41 -1.36 -8.80
CA ARG A 108 -15.84 -1.61 -8.58
C ARG A 108 -16.59 -0.36 -9.00
N SER A 109 -17.47 -0.50 -9.99
CA SER A 109 -18.48 0.52 -10.28
C SER A 109 -19.34 0.68 -9.04
N ALA A 110 -19.48 1.92 -8.56
CA ALA A 110 -20.52 2.30 -7.63
C ALA A 110 -21.91 2.05 -8.24
#